data_AF-A0A2N2ZCA8-F1
#
_entry.id   AF-A0A2N2ZCA8-F1
#
_cell.length_a   1.000
_cell.length_b   1.000
_cell.length_c   1.000
_cell.angle_alpha   90.00
_cell.angle_beta   90.00
_cell.angle_gamma   90.00
#
_symmetry.space_group_name_H-M   'P 1'
#
loop_
_entity.id
_entity.type
_entity.pdbx_description
1 polymer ?
#
loop_
_entity_poly.entity_id
_entity_poly.type
_entity_poly.pdbx_seq_one_letter_code
_entity_poly.pdbx_strand_id
1 'polypeptide(L)'
;MLYLIIMQTHYTQPDPNLWQGRIDPETTDMPLHWHQTVQFLDLENSNMEIHGQADKIAFLGYACEAGVARNGGRIGAAIVPDSIRKQLAKLPIHGSIILNLFDAGTVCCHRYALETTQETTANCVSNLLEHHFFSNLARWRTRHGLRAFLIAQTFNVILTLGVSYVLFG
;
A
#
# COMPACT_ATOMS: atom_id res chain seq x y z
N MET A 1 -21.04 -11.86 5.27
CA MET A 1 -20.50 -12.39 6.54
C MET A 1 -19.24 -13.24 6.33
N LEU A 2 -19.18 -14.17 5.36
CA LEU A 2 -17.96 -14.94 5.06
C LEU A 2 -16.76 -14.06 4.62
N TYR A 3 -17.00 -13.02 3.83
CA TYR A 3 -15.95 -12.14 3.28
C TYR A 3 -15.18 -11.35 4.36
N LEU A 4 -15.87 -10.93 5.42
CA LEU A 4 -15.28 -10.24 6.58
C LEU A 4 -14.36 -11.17 7.41
N ILE A 5 -14.67 -12.47 7.45
CA ILE A 5 -13.90 -13.44 8.24
C ILE A 5 -12.55 -13.78 7.57
N ILE A 6 -12.48 -13.71 6.23
CA ILE A 6 -11.24 -13.99 5.48
C ILE A 6 -10.23 -12.84 5.65
N MET A 7 -10.67 -11.58 5.79
CA MET A 7 -9.78 -10.44 6.03
C MET A 7 -9.02 -10.56 7.36
N GLN A 8 -9.70 -11.00 8.43
CA GLN A 8 -9.20 -10.99 9.81
C GLN A 8 -7.92 -11.81 10.08
N THR A 9 -7.54 -12.75 9.21
CA THR A 9 -6.42 -13.66 9.48
C THR A 9 -5.10 -13.24 8.82
N HIS A 10 -5.15 -12.35 7.83
CA HIS A 10 -3.98 -12.00 7.02
C HIS A 10 -3.81 -10.50 6.85
N TYR A 11 -4.65 -9.66 7.43
CA TYR A 11 -4.50 -8.20 7.41
C TYR A 11 -4.03 -7.68 8.77
N THR A 12 -3.15 -6.68 8.74
CA THR A 12 -2.76 -5.87 9.89
C THR A 12 -2.99 -4.41 9.57
N GLN A 13 -3.69 -3.72 10.47
CA GLN A 13 -3.92 -2.27 10.39
C GLN A 13 -2.59 -1.48 10.27
N PRO A 14 -2.64 -0.23 9.76
CA PRO A 14 -1.47 0.63 9.68
C PRO A 14 -0.80 0.85 11.05
N ASP A 15 0.54 0.87 11.08
CA ASP A 15 1.32 1.21 12.27
C ASP A 15 1.91 2.62 12.14
N PRO A 16 1.40 3.62 12.89
CA PRO A 16 1.94 4.97 12.88
C PRO A 16 3.42 5.07 13.25
N ASN A 17 3.97 4.09 13.98
CA ASN A 17 5.38 4.10 14.36
C ASN A 17 6.33 3.90 13.18
N LEU A 18 5.82 3.40 12.05
CA LEU A 18 6.56 3.27 10.80
C LEU A 18 6.72 4.62 10.07
N TRP A 19 5.93 5.61 10.46
CA TRP A 19 5.89 6.95 9.87
C TRP A 19 6.42 7.97 10.88
N GLN A 20 7.73 7.94 11.09
CA GLN A 20 8.43 8.89 11.95
C GLN A 20 9.62 9.51 11.23
N GLY A 21 9.91 10.76 11.55
CA GLY A 21 11.01 11.52 10.97
C GLY A 21 11.35 12.76 11.79
N ARG A 22 12.22 13.61 11.23
CA ARG A 22 12.52 14.91 11.82
C ARG A 22 11.31 15.84 11.70
N ILE A 23 11.09 16.66 12.72
CA ILE A 23 10.14 17.77 12.69
C ILE A 23 10.96 19.05 12.79
N ASP A 24 10.86 19.89 11.76
CA ASP A 24 11.58 21.15 11.69
C ASP A 24 10.75 22.26 12.37
N PRO A 25 11.26 22.90 13.45
CA PRO A 25 10.49 23.84 14.25
C PRO A 25 10.19 25.17 13.54
N GLU A 26 10.90 25.49 12.46
CA GLU A 26 10.82 26.79 11.78
C GLU A 26 9.72 26.87 10.69
N THR A 27 9.02 25.76 10.43
CA THR A 27 8.02 25.67 9.35
C THR A 27 6.73 25.04 9.88
N THR A 28 5.88 25.84 10.53
CA THR A 28 4.62 25.39 11.12
C THR A 28 3.47 25.26 10.14
N ASP A 29 3.56 25.89 8.96
CA ASP A 29 2.37 26.10 8.12
C ASP A 29 2.20 25.05 7.01
N MET A 30 3.24 24.27 6.68
CA MET A 30 3.16 23.22 5.67
C MET A 30 3.99 21.98 6.03
N PRO A 31 3.46 20.78 5.77
CA PRO A 31 4.20 19.54 5.98
C PRO A 31 5.41 19.48 5.04
N LEU A 32 6.58 19.22 5.59
CA LEU A 32 7.83 19.11 4.86
C LEU A 32 8.20 17.67 4.52
N HIS A 33 7.68 16.69 5.28
CA HIS A 33 8.04 15.28 5.15
C HIS A 33 6.80 14.38 5.07
N TRP A 34 6.96 13.21 4.43
CA TRP A 34 5.85 12.28 4.15
C TRP A 34 5.09 11.85 5.40
N HIS A 35 5.80 11.61 6.51
CA HIS A 35 5.18 11.21 7.77
C HIS A 35 4.23 12.27 8.36
N GLN A 36 4.33 13.53 7.92
CA GLN A 36 3.47 14.62 8.38
C GLN A 36 2.15 14.72 7.59
N THR A 37 2.00 13.98 6.48
CA THR A 37 0.80 14.04 5.63
C THR A 37 0.08 12.70 5.49
N VAL A 38 0.75 11.60 5.82
CA VAL A 38 0.17 10.27 5.71
C VAL A 38 -1.03 10.14 6.66
N GLN A 39 -2.13 9.64 6.13
CA GLN A 39 -3.34 9.34 6.87
C GLN A 39 -3.44 7.82 7.04
N PHE A 40 -4.01 7.36 8.15
CA PHE A 40 -4.11 5.93 8.43
C PHE A 40 -5.51 5.43 8.09
N LEU A 41 -5.57 4.46 7.19
CA LEU A 41 -6.80 3.85 6.73
C LEU A 41 -6.85 2.39 7.20
N ASP A 42 -7.66 2.12 8.20
CA ASP A 42 -7.97 0.75 8.61
C ASP A 42 -9.06 0.17 7.70
N LEU A 43 -8.71 -0.75 6.81
CA LEU A 43 -9.64 -1.32 5.84
C LEU A 43 -10.73 -2.20 6.48
N GLU A 44 -10.58 -2.60 7.75
CA GLU A 44 -11.59 -3.42 8.44
C GLU A 44 -12.64 -2.57 9.16
N ASN A 45 -12.25 -1.41 9.70
CA ASN A 45 -13.11 -0.61 10.58
C ASN A 45 -13.47 0.77 10.02
N SER A 46 -12.87 1.19 8.90
CA SER A 46 -13.18 2.49 8.32
C SER A 46 -14.48 2.48 7.52
N ASN A 47 -15.38 3.41 7.85
CA ASN A 47 -16.32 3.90 6.86
C ASN A 47 -15.51 4.74 5.86
N MET A 48 -15.21 4.19 4.67
CA MET A 48 -14.44 4.89 3.63
C MET A 48 -15.26 5.99 2.93
N GLU A 49 -15.86 6.88 3.73
CA GLU A 49 -16.48 8.13 3.31
C GLU A 49 -15.41 9.22 3.19
N ILE A 50 -14.43 8.98 2.32
CA ILE A 50 -13.38 9.97 2.06
C ILE A 50 -13.90 10.91 0.96
N HIS A 51 -14.59 11.96 1.42
CA HIS A 51 -15.18 13.00 0.58
C HIS A 51 -14.11 13.89 -0.07
N GLY A 52 -14.20 14.09 -1.38
CA GLY A 52 -13.36 15.03 -2.12
C GLY A 52 -12.92 14.51 -3.50
N GLN A 53 -12.76 15.43 -4.45
CA GLN A 53 -12.30 15.16 -5.83
C GLN A 53 -10.78 15.13 -5.99
N ALA A 54 -10.02 15.23 -4.89
CA ALA A 54 -8.58 15.17 -4.92
C ALA A 54 -8.07 13.73 -5.15
N ASP A 55 -6.98 13.59 -5.91
CA ASP A 55 -6.33 12.30 -6.18
C ASP A 55 -5.90 11.65 -4.84
N LYS A 56 -6.37 10.42 -4.58
CA LYS A 56 -6.08 9.61 -3.38
C LYS A 56 -5.09 8.50 -3.72
N ILE A 57 -4.08 8.30 -2.87
CA ILE A 57 -3.07 7.25 -2.99
C ILE A 57 -2.97 6.50 -1.68
N ALA A 58 -3.03 5.16 -1.72
CA ALA A 58 -2.85 4.31 -0.55
C ALA A 58 -1.63 3.40 -0.70
N PHE A 59 -0.86 3.27 0.38
CA PHE A 59 0.13 2.22 0.57
C PHE A 59 -0.54 0.99 1.15
N LEU A 60 -0.49 -0.13 0.42
CA LEU A 60 -0.84 -1.44 0.97
C LEU A 60 0.41 -2.32 0.95
N GLY A 61 0.83 -2.76 2.13
CA GLY A 61 1.97 -3.67 2.28
C GLY A 61 1.60 -5.10 1.93
N TYR A 62 2.53 -5.84 1.34
CA TYR A 62 2.43 -7.29 1.15
C TYR A 62 3.64 -7.97 1.78
N ALA A 63 3.48 -8.40 3.03
CA ALA A 63 4.49 -9.11 3.81
C ALA A 63 4.36 -10.62 3.60
N CYS A 64 4.76 -11.10 2.42
CA CYS A 64 4.78 -12.51 2.09
C CYS A 64 6.10 -12.91 1.42
N GLU A 65 6.75 -13.93 1.97
CA GLU A 65 7.95 -14.55 1.38
C GLU A 65 7.75 -16.02 1.03
N ALA A 66 6.53 -16.57 1.23
CA ALA A 66 6.22 -17.96 0.91
C ALA A 66 6.42 -18.26 -0.59
N GLY A 67 5.99 -17.36 -1.48
CA GLY A 67 6.24 -17.50 -2.92
C GLY A 67 7.73 -17.41 -3.28
N VAL A 68 8.48 -16.55 -2.59
CA VAL A 68 9.93 -16.41 -2.79
C VAL A 68 10.65 -17.70 -2.38
N ALA A 69 10.30 -18.25 -1.22
CA ALA A 69 10.84 -19.52 -0.73
C ALA A 69 10.48 -20.70 -1.65
N ARG A 70 9.22 -20.79 -2.10
CA ARG A 70 8.76 -21.81 -3.06
C ARG A 70 9.55 -21.79 -4.37
N ASN A 71 9.98 -20.60 -4.80
CA ASN A 71 10.76 -20.40 -6.03
C ASN A 71 12.29 -20.45 -5.82
N GLY A 72 12.77 -20.88 -4.64
CA GLY A 72 14.21 -20.96 -4.34
C GLY A 72 14.91 -19.59 -4.26
N GLY A 73 14.14 -18.52 -4.06
CA GLY A 73 14.65 -17.18 -3.87
C GLY A 73 15.19 -16.94 -2.46
N ARG A 74 15.74 -15.74 -2.24
CA ARG A 74 16.26 -15.32 -0.93
C ARG A 74 15.13 -14.73 -0.08
N ILE A 75 14.91 -15.32 1.09
CA ILE A 75 13.99 -14.82 2.12
C ILE A 75 14.37 -13.40 2.59
N GLY A 76 13.38 -12.67 3.10
CA GLY A 76 13.47 -11.26 3.47
C GLY A 76 12.39 -10.37 2.82
N ALA A 77 11.55 -10.90 1.93
CA ALA A 77 10.49 -10.12 1.30
C ALA A 77 9.42 -9.66 2.31
N ALA A 78 9.21 -10.43 3.39
CA ALA A 78 8.22 -10.12 4.41
C ALA A 78 8.52 -8.81 5.19
N ILE A 79 9.79 -8.40 5.32
CA ILE A 79 10.18 -7.17 6.05
C ILE A 79 10.15 -5.91 5.19
N VAL A 80 9.96 -6.05 3.88
CA VAL A 80 10.05 -4.96 2.91
C VAL A 80 9.00 -3.88 3.14
N PRO A 81 7.70 -4.19 3.39
CA PRO A 81 6.68 -3.15 3.56
C PRO A 81 7.04 -2.13 4.64
N ASP A 82 7.44 -2.60 5.82
CA ASP A 82 7.79 -1.74 6.95
C ASP A 82 9.08 -0.97 6.71
N SER A 83 10.06 -1.62 6.08
CA SER A 83 11.33 -0.98 5.71
C SER A 83 11.11 0.16 4.72
N ILE A 84 10.21 -0.04 3.75
CA ILE A 84 9.81 0.97 2.78
C ILE A 84 9.15 2.17 3.48
N ARG A 85 8.17 1.94 4.38
CA ARG A 85 7.51 3.02 5.14
C ARG A 85 8.51 3.86 5.92
N LYS A 86 9.41 3.21 6.67
CA LYS A 86 10.45 3.88 7.45
C LYS A 86 11.41 4.73 6.59
N GLN A 87 11.66 4.32 5.35
CA GLN A 87 12.49 5.10 4.43
C GLN A 87 11.71 6.28 3.83
N LEU A 88 10.47 6.04 3.38
CA LEU A 88 9.60 7.08 2.83
C LEU A 88 9.27 8.18 3.84
N ALA A 89 9.02 7.80 5.09
CA ALA A 89 8.69 8.72 6.19
C ALA A 89 9.70 9.88 6.34
N LYS A 90 10.96 9.63 6.00
CA LYS A 90 12.07 10.57 6.12
C LYS A 90 12.26 11.45 4.89
N LEU A 91 11.59 11.15 3.78
CA LEU A 91 11.75 11.91 2.56
C LEU A 91 11.02 13.25 2.65
N PRO A 92 11.56 14.32 2.03
CA PRO A 92 10.84 15.56 1.93
C PRO A 92 9.69 15.43 0.91
N ILE A 93 8.60 16.14 1.14
CA ILE A 93 7.52 16.27 0.17
C ILE A 93 7.89 17.34 -0.85
N HIS A 94 7.77 17.00 -2.14
CA HIS A 94 8.12 17.90 -3.24
C HIS A 94 6.85 18.20 -4.04
N GLY A 95 6.54 19.50 -4.19
CA GLY A 95 5.48 20.00 -5.06
C GLY A 95 4.24 20.51 -4.33
N SER A 96 3.51 21.39 -5.00
CA SER A 96 2.29 22.06 -4.51
C SER A 96 1.02 21.22 -4.61
N ILE A 97 1.15 19.93 -4.91
CA ILE A 97 0.00 19.02 -5.02
C ILE A 97 -0.13 18.31 -3.68
N ILE A 98 -1.14 18.73 -2.91
CA ILE A 98 -1.59 18.02 -1.71
C ILE A 98 -2.18 16.69 -2.19
N LEU A 99 -1.35 15.66 -2.24
CA LEU A 99 -1.81 14.28 -2.46
C LEU A 99 -2.38 13.79 -1.13
N ASN A 100 -3.61 13.29 -1.17
CA ASN A 100 -4.16 12.59 0.00
C ASN A 100 -3.51 11.22 0.04
N LEU A 101 -2.46 11.13 0.86
CA LEU A 101 -1.65 9.94 1.03
C LEU A 101 -2.15 9.14 2.21
N PHE A 102 -2.37 7.85 2.00
CA PHE A 102 -2.86 6.94 3.02
C PHE A 102 -1.92 5.76 3.19
N ASP A 103 -1.79 5.26 4.40
CA ASP A 103 -1.32 3.92 4.69
C ASP A 103 -2.54 3.07 5.00
N ALA A 104 -2.75 2.03 4.20
CA ALA A 104 -3.85 1.08 4.31
C ALA A 104 -3.45 -0.20 5.05
N GLY A 105 -2.27 -0.27 5.65
CA GLY A 105 -1.81 -1.41 6.44
C GLY A 105 -1.09 -2.46 5.59
N THR A 106 -0.99 -3.68 6.10
CA THR A 106 -0.20 -4.75 5.49
C THR A 106 -0.98 -6.04 5.45
N VAL A 107 -0.93 -6.75 4.32
CA VAL A 107 -1.35 -8.14 4.23
C VAL A 107 -0.15 -9.04 4.52
N CYS A 108 -0.23 -9.87 5.53
CA CYS A 108 0.81 -10.74 6.06
C CYS A 108 0.51 -12.21 5.72
N CYS A 109 1.50 -12.93 5.22
CA CYS A 109 1.39 -14.37 4.98
C CYS A 109 1.81 -15.16 6.21
N HIS A 110 0.87 -15.85 6.85
CA HIS A 110 1.18 -16.76 7.95
C HIS A 110 1.62 -18.12 7.40
N ARG A 111 2.83 -18.56 7.76
CA ARG A 111 3.44 -19.84 7.31
C ARG A 111 3.46 -19.96 5.78
N TYR A 112 2.64 -20.85 5.22
CA TYR A 112 2.61 -21.20 3.79
C TYR A 112 1.25 -20.92 3.12
N ALA A 113 0.38 -20.12 3.75
CA ALA A 113 -0.96 -19.77 3.25
C ALA A 113 -0.91 -18.72 2.12
N LEU A 114 -0.10 -18.97 1.09
CA LEU A 114 0.14 -18.04 -0.01
C LEU A 114 -1.16 -17.67 -0.72
N GLU A 115 -1.99 -18.67 -1.01
CA GLU A 115 -3.23 -18.56 -1.76
C GLU A 115 -4.24 -17.67 -1.01
N THR A 116 -4.44 -17.92 0.28
CA THR A 116 -5.30 -17.07 1.14
C THR A 116 -4.74 -15.65 1.25
N THR A 117 -3.42 -15.50 1.37
CA THR A 117 -2.79 -14.17 1.43
C THR A 117 -3.02 -13.39 0.12
N GLN A 118 -2.95 -14.06 -1.03
CA GLN A 118 -3.23 -13.47 -2.33
C GLN A 118 -4.70 -13.05 -2.47
N GLU A 119 -5.63 -13.89 -2.02
CA GLU A 119 -7.07 -13.56 -1.98
C GLU A 119 -7.34 -12.35 -1.08
N THR A 120 -6.79 -12.32 0.13
CA THR A 120 -6.90 -11.16 1.03
C THR A 120 -6.34 -9.89 0.39
N THR A 121 -5.19 -9.98 -0.27
CA THR A 121 -4.59 -8.85 -0.99
C THR A 121 -5.49 -8.34 -2.11
N ALA A 122 -6.05 -9.24 -2.91
CA ALA A 122 -6.97 -8.88 -3.99
C ALA A 122 -8.20 -8.13 -3.45
N ASN A 123 -8.77 -8.60 -2.34
CA ASN A 123 -9.93 -7.97 -1.72
C ASN A 123 -9.60 -6.59 -1.14
N CYS A 124 -8.46 -6.42 -0.48
CA CYS A 124 -7.99 -5.11 -0.01
C CYS A 124 -7.79 -4.13 -1.18
N VAL A 125 -7.19 -4.59 -2.29
CA VAL A 125 -6.98 -3.76 -3.49
C VAL A 125 -8.31 -3.38 -4.13
N SER A 126 -9.24 -4.32 -4.29
CA SER A 126 -10.57 -4.05 -4.84
C SER A 126 -11.30 -2.99 -4.01
N ASN A 127 -11.26 -3.11 -2.69
CA ASN A 127 -11.85 -2.15 -1.77
C ASN A 127 -11.26 -0.74 -1.97
N LEU A 128 -9.94 -0.61 -2.03
CA LEU A 128 -9.27 0.66 -2.32
C LEU A 128 -9.70 1.26 -3.69
N LEU A 129 -9.81 0.43 -4.73
CA LEU A 129 -10.22 0.88 -6.06
C LEU A 129 -11.68 1.35 -6.09
N GLU A 130 -12.60 0.65 -5.42
CA GLU A 130 -14.00 1.05 -5.25
C GLU A 130 -14.13 2.43 -4.60
N HIS A 131 -13.21 2.77 -3.67
CA HIS A 131 -13.16 4.07 -3.01
C HIS A 131 -12.29 5.12 -3.73
N HIS A 132 -11.98 4.88 -5.01
CA HIS A 132 -11.27 5.80 -5.91
C HIS A 132 -9.83 6.14 -5.47
N PHE A 133 -9.20 5.26 -4.69
CA PHE A 133 -7.75 5.28 -4.60
C PHE A 133 -7.19 4.88 -5.97
N PHE A 134 -6.36 5.74 -6.58
CA PHE A 134 -5.83 5.58 -7.95
C PHE A 134 -6.82 5.77 -9.12
N SER A 135 -7.84 6.62 -8.98
CA SER A 135 -8.88 6.86 -10.02
C SER A 135 -8.37 7.33 -11.40
N ASN A 136 -7.12 7.79 -11.53
CA ASN A 136 -6.57 8.35 -12.76
C ASN A 136 -5.28 7.66 -13.24
N LEU A 137 -5.29 6.33 -13.43
CA LEU A 137 -4.18 5.54 -13.99
C LEU A 137 -3.56 6.16 -15.28
N ALA A 138 -4.37 6.83 -16.12
CA ALA A 138 -3.91 7.51 -17.33
C ALA A 138 -3.03 8.75 -17.07
N ARG A 139 -3.23 9.47 -15.95
CA ARG A 139 -2.52 10.71 -15.61
C ARG A 139 -1.12 10.46 -15.03
N TRP A 140 -0.90 9.30 -14.44
CA TRP A 140 0.38 8.91 -13.81
C TRP A 140 1.35 8.23 -14.79
N ARG A 141 0.90 7.92 -16.02
CA ARG A 141 1.74 7.32 -17.08
C ARG A 141 2.87 8.25 -17.55
N THR A 142 2.87 9.52 -17.17
CA THR A 142 3.75 10.59 -17.71
C THR A 142 4.70 11.24 -16.71
N ARG A 143 4.75 10.84 -15.42
CA ARG A 143 5.69 11.41 -14.43
C ARG A 143 6.72 10.38 -13.95
N HIS A 144 7.98 10.59 -14.31
CA HIS A 144 9.09 9.62 -14.26
C HIS A 144 9.70 9.31 -12.87
N GLY A 145 9.08 9.71 -11.76
CA GLY A 145 9.64 9.48 -10.40
C GLY A 145 8.91 8.43 -9.55
N LEU A 146 7.57 8.38 -9.61
CA LEU A 146 6.77 7.53 -8.72
C LEU A 146 6.44 6.14 -9.28
N ARG A 147 6.72 5.89 -10.57
CA ARG A 147 6.38 4.64 -11.28
C ARG A 147 7.05 3.39 -10.69
N ALA A 148 8.16 3.53 -9.97
CA ALA A 148 8.94 2.40 -9.50
C ALA A 148 8.52 1.86 -8.12
N PHE A 149 7.76 2.61 -7.32
CA PHE A 149 7.78 2.37 -5.87
C PHE A 149 6.50 1.80 -5.26
N LEU A 150 5.33 2.05 -5.86
CA LEU A 150 4.04 1.58 -5.33
C LEU A 150 3.50 0.33 -6.03
N ILE A 151 4.03 -0.03 -7.20
CA ILE A 151 3.57 -1.17 -8.00
C ILE A 151 4.51 -2.40 -7.84
N ALA A 152 5.68 -2.24 -7.22
CA ALA A 152 6.68 -3.31 -7.10
C ALA A 152 6.30 -4.44 -6.13
N GLN A 153 5.24 -4.29 -5.31
CA GLN A 153 4.74 -5.40 -4.47
C GLN A 153 3.57 -6.18 -5.10
N THR A 154 2.92 -5.65 -6.14
CA THR A 154 1.86 -6.35 -6.88
C THR A 154 2.40 -7.19 -8.04
N PHE A 155 3.58 -6.85 -8.59
CA PHE A 155 4.11 -7.54 -9.78
C PHE A 155 4.47 -9.02 -9.55
N ASN A 156 4.79 -9.44 -8.32
CA ASN A 156 5.06 -10.86 -8.04
C ASN A 156 3.78 -11.69 -7.87
N VAL A 157 2.63 -11.08 -7.56
CA VAL A 157 1.34 -11.79 -7.56
C VAL A 157 0.90 -12.10 -9.00
N ILE A 158 1.15 -11.16 -9.93
CA ILE A 158 0.81 -11.32 -11.35
C ILE A 158 1.71 -12.36 -12.04
N LEU A 159 3.01 -12.40 -11.73
CA LEU A 159 3.93 -13.37 -12.32
C LEU A 159 3.75 -14.80 -11.80
N THR A 160 3.19 -14.99 -10.60
CA THR A 160 3.01 -16.33 -10.01
C THR A 160 1.67 -16.97 -10.38
N LEU A 161 0.66 -16.19 -10.79
CA LEU A 161 -0.69 -16.72 -11.07
C LEU A 161 -1.05 -16.86 -12.55
N GLY A 162 -0.25 -16.39 -13.50
CA GLY A 162 -0.60 -16.54 -14.93
C GLY A 162 -1.99 -15.99 -15.31
N VAL A 163 -2.53 -15.06 -14.53
CA VAL A 163 -3.82 -14.41 -14.82
C VAL A 163 -3.56 -13.18 -15.67
N SER A 164 -3.45 -13.39 -16.98
CA SER A 164 -3.31 -12.32 -17.98
C SER A 164 -4.62 -11.58 -18.31
N TYR A 165 -5.67 -11.67 -17.49
CA TYR A 165 -7.03 -11.30 -17.94
C TYR A 165 -7.70 -10.06 -17.32
N VAL A 166 -7.01 -9.25 -16.51
CA VAL A 166 -7.64 -8.04 -15.93
C VAL A 166 -6.97 -6.72 -16.37
N LEU A 167 -6.01 -6.75 -17.30
CA LEU A 167 -5.33 -5.53 -17.79
C LEU A 167 -5.35 -5.32 -19.31
N PHE A 168 -6.12 -6.12 -20.05
CA PHE A 168 -6.30 -5.97 -21.51
C PHE A 168 -7.77 -6.01 -21.94
N GLY A 169 -8.66 -5.43 -21.12
CA GLY A 169 -10.03 -5.09 -21.49
C GLY A 169 -10.23 -3.60 -21.42
#